data_AF-A0A8T7FHP7-F1
#
_entry.id   AF-A0A8T7FHP7-F1
#
_cell.length_a   1.000
_cell.length_b   1.000
_cell.length_c   1.000
_cell.angle_alpha   90.00
_cell.angle_beta   90.00
_cell.angle_gamma   90.00
#
_symmetry.space_group_name_H-M   'P 1'
#
loop_
_entity.id
_entity.type
_entity.pdbx_description
1 polymer ?
#
loop_
_entity_poly.entity_id
_entity_poly.type
_entity_poly.pdbx_seq_one_letter_code
_entity_poly.pdbx_strand_id
1 'polypeptide(L)'
;MPEVNAELFRLAYSLPNVTNRPTVISVPGARAIWLDEDLPLSHPESIARGREFAHIHPDGSLHVSLSPERAQEAIEKGWAEPHPMAAYMGNLGMVMLYTPLDMQELNVIFQLVIDSYNFVTGRAVNAADITAAVKS
;
A
#
# COMPACT_ATOMS: atom_id res chain seq x y z
N MET A 1 1.54 18.40 1.09
CA MET A 1 1.21 19.02 -0.21
C MET A 1 -0.05 18.37 -0.76
N PRO A 2 -1.16 19.11 -0.92
CA PRO A 2 -2.44 18.53 -1.33
C PRO A 2 -2.37 17.79 -2.68
N GLU A 3 -1.58 18.28 -3.64
CA GLU A 3 -1.48 17.64 -4.97
C GLU A 3 -0.80 16.26 -4.93
N VAL A 4 0.26 16.08 -4.14
CA VAL A 4 0.98 14.79 -4.03
C VAL A 4 0.10 13.75 -3.35
N ASN A 5 -0.62 14.15 -2.29
CA ASN A 5 -1.54 13.26 -1.60
C ASN A 5 -2.73 12.88 -2.50
N ALA A 6 -3.30 13.86 -3.23
CA ALA A 6 -4.36 13.56 -4.20
C ALA A 6 -3.88 12.57 -5.29
N GLU A 7 -2.65 12.72 -5.77
CA GLU A 7 -2.07 11.81 -6.76
C GLU A 7 -1.77 10.42 -6.18
N LEU A 8 -1.30 10.32 -4.94
CA LEU A 8 -1.16 9.05 -4.22
C LEU A 8 -2.50 8.29 -4.19
N PHE A 9 -3.57 8.96 -3.76
CA PHE A 9 -4.91 8.37 -3.74
C PHE A 9 -5.32 7.93 -5.15
N ARG A 10 -5.15 8.80 -6.14
CA ARG A 10 -5.51 8.51 -7.53
C ARG A 10 -4.79 7.25 -8.04
N LEU A 11 -3.48 7.14 -7.82
CA LEU A 11 -2.67 6.00 -8.26
C LEU A 11 -3.04 4.71 -7.51
N ALA A 12 -3.15 4.77 -6.17
CA ALA A 12 -3.49 3.61 -5.35
C ALA A 12 -4.83 2.98 -5.73
N TYR A 13 -5.83 3.80 -6.07
CA TYR A 13 -7.15 3.33 -6.50
C TYR A 13 -7.27 3.10 -8.01
N SER A 14 -6.20 3.31 -8.77
CA SER A 14 -6.12 2.90 -10.17
C SER A 14 -5.57 1.47 -10.32
N LEU A 15 -5.20 0.81 -9.21
CA LEU A 15 -4.81 -0.59 -9.25
C LEU A 15 -5.97 -1.47 -9.76
N PRO A 16 -5.69 -2.60 -10.40
CA PRO A 16 -6.74 -3.49 -10.86
C PRO A 16 -7.39 -4.20 -9.66
N ASN A 17 -8.72 -4.34 -9.70
CA ASN A 17 -9.50 -5.05 -8.69
C ASN A 17 -9.37 -4.47 -7.26
N VAL A 18 -9.28 -3.14 -7.15
CA VAL A 18 -9.36 -2.44 -5.87
C VAL A 18 -10.50 -1.44 -5.84
N THR A 19 -11.09 -1.28 -4.65
CA THR A 19 -12.12 -0.29 -4.37
C THR A 19 -11.69 0.62 -3.22
N ASN A 20 -11.98 1.92 -3.37
CA ASN A 20 -11.81 2.90 -2.30
C ASN A 20 -13.01 2.87 -1.34
N ARG A 21 -12.78 2.52 -0.08
CA ARG A 21 -13.82 2.53 0.98
C ARG A 21 -13.25 2.95 2.35
N PRO A 22 -14.08 3.32 3.35
CA PRO A 22 -13.59 3.52 4.71
C PRO A 22 -12.88 2.26 5.22
N THR A 23 -11.76 2.44 5.92
CA THR A 23 -11.04 1.34 6.61
C THR A 23 -11.93 0.65 7.65
N VAL A 24 -11.65 -0.62 7.90
CA VAL A 24 -12.25 -1.41 9.00
C VAL A 24 -11.27 -1.72 10.13
N ILE A 25 -10.02 -1.24 10.04
CA ILE A 25 -8.94 -1.50 11.00
C ILE A 25 -8.19 -0.26 11.48
N SER A 26 -8.27 0.86 10.76
CA SER A 26 -7.51 2.09 11.06
C SER A 26 -8.38 3.23 11.59
N VAL A 27 -7.78 4.39 11.77
CA VAL A 27 -8.37 5.59 12.36
C VAL A 27 -9.48 6.20 11.49
N PRO A 28 -10.41 6.99 12.08
CA PRO A 28 -11.41 7.72 11.30
C PRO A 28 -10.78 8.58 10.20
N GLY A 29 -11.34 8.50 9.00
CA GLY A 29 -10.87 9.23 7.82
C GLY A 29 -9.85 8.46 6.97
N ALA A 30 -9.19 7.42 7.50
CA ALA A 30 -8.34 6.56 6.70
C ALA A 30 -9.16 5.74 5.69
N ARG A 31 -8.56 5.45 4.54
CA ARG A 31 -9.21 4.81 3.41
C ARG A 31 -8.53 3.49 3.08
N ALA A 32 -9.31 2.42 3.09
CA ALA A 32 -8.87 1.09 2.67
C ALA A 32 -8.55 1.08 1.18
N ILE A 33 -7.51 0.34 0.82
CA ILE A 33 -7.30 -0.21 -0.51
C ILE A 33 -7.85 -1.64 -0.46
N TRP A 34 -9.11 -1.80 -0.86
CA TRP A 34 -9.89 -3.03 -0.68
C TRP A 34 -9.86 -3.88 -1.95
N LEU A 35 -9.36 -5.11 -1.88
CA LEU A 35 -9.37 -6.03 -3.03
C LEU A 35 -10.79 -6.57 -3.28
N ASP A 36 -11.14 -6.80 -4.55
CA ASP A 36 -12.38 -7.50 -4.92
C ASP A 36 -12.45 -8.87 -4.23
N GLU A 37 -13.64 -9.33 -3.84
CA GLU A 37 -13.83 -10.51 -3.00
C GLU A 37 -13.40 -11.82 -3.67
N ASP A 38 -13.55 -11.91 -4.99
CA ASP A 38 -13.26 -13.08 -5.82
C ASP A 38 -11.82 -13.13 -6.33
N LEU A 39 -11.03 -12.08 -6.08
CA LEU A 39 -9.63 -12.05 -6.47
C LEU A 39 -8.82 -13.13 -5.70
N PRO A 40 -8.12 -14.06 -6.36
CA PRO A 40 -7.24 -15.01 -5.67
C PRO A 40 -6.08 -14.29 -4.97
N LEU A 41 -5.68 -14.77 -3.79
CA LEU A 41 -4.59 -14.22 -3.00
C LEU A 41 -3.48 -15.26 -2.84
N SER A 42 -2.23 -14.85 -3.03
CA SER A 42 -1.06 -15.68 -2.74
C SER A 42 -0.67 -15.63 -1.27
N HIS A 43 -0.87 -14.49 -0.62
CA HIS A 43 -0.51 -14.26 0.78
C HIS A 43 -1.70 -13.68 1.58
N PRO A 44 -2.84 -14.41 1.70
CA PRO A 44 -4.00 -13.92 2.43
C PRO A 44 -3.71 -13.64 3.92
N GLU A 45 -2.74 -14.32 4.51
CA GLU A 45 -2.27 -14.10 5.89
C GLU A 45 -1.67 -12.71 6.12
N SER A 46 -1.30 -12.00 5.05
CA SER A 46 -0.78 -10.64 5.10
C SER A 46 -1.89 -9.58 5.24
N ILE A 47 -3.16 -9.98 5.14
CA ILE A 47 -4.32 -9.09 5.29
C ILE A 47 -4.88 -9.23 6.71
N ALA A 48 -4.88 -8.14 7.47
CA ALA A 48 -5.36 -8.15 8.85
C ALA A 48 -6.88 -8.37 8.96
N ARG A 49 -7.67 -7.84 8.01
CA ARG A 49 -9.13 -7.94 8.05
C ARG A 49 -9.78 -7.84 6.66
N GLY A 50 -10.69 -8.76 6.38
CA GLY A 50 -11.48 -8.75 5.15
C GLY A 50 -10.59 -8.82 3.91
N ARG A 51 -10.68 -7.81 3.04
CA ARG A 51 -9.87 -7.66 1.82
C ARG A 51 -9.03 -6.38 1.80
N GLU A 52 -8.87 -5.74 2.96
CA GLU A 52 -8.08 -4.51 3.10
C GLU A 52 -6.59 -4.86 3.17
N PHE A 53 -5.93 -4.93 2.01
CA PHE A 53 -4.50 -5.27 1.98
C PHE A 53 -3.59 -4.12 2.42
N ALA A 54 -4.09 -2.89 2.33
CA ALA A 54 -3.42 -1.67 2.72
C ALA A 54 -4.45 -0.57 3.03
N HIS A 55 -4.02 0.51 3.68
CA HIS A 55 -4.83 1.72 3.80
C HIS A 55 -3.97 2.98 3.87
N ILE A 56 -4.60 4.11 3.54
CA ILE A 56 -3.99 5.43 3.50
C ILE A 56 -4.62 6.28 4.61
N HIS A 57 -3.80 6.87 5.48
CA HIS A 57 -4.22 7.84 6.49
C HIS A 57 -4.53 9.20 5.86
N PRO A 58 -5.32 10.06 6.53
CA PRO A 58 -5.61 11.41 6.04
C PRO A 58 -4.36 12.27 5.76
N ASP A 59 -3.26 12.04 6.48
CA ASP A 59 -1.99 12.74 6.29
C ASP A 59 -1.13 12.19 5.13
N GLY A 60 -1.56 11.10 4.49
CA GLY A 60 -0.87 10.46 3.37
C GLY A 60 0.13 9.37 3.76
N SER A 61 0.32 9.09 5.05
CA SER A 61 1.05 7.90 5.49
C SER A 61 0.23 6.64 5.22
N LEU A 62 0.88 5.49 5.06
CA LEU A 62 0.21 4.25 4.65
C LEU A 62 0.62 3.08 5.52
N HIS A 63 -0.29 2.15 5.74
CA HIS A 63 0.07 0.80 6.18
C HIS A 63 -0.06 -0.18 5.02
N VAL A 64 0.97 -0.99 4.83
CA VAL A 64 1.07 -2.00 3.76
C VAL A 64 1.67 -3.30 4.31
N SER A 65 1.49 -4.40 3.56
CA SER A 65 2.17 -5.66 3.80
C SER A 65 3.09 -5.99 2.62
N LEU A 66 4.40 -5.94 2.85
CA LEU A 66 5.45 -6.29 1.88
C LEU A 66 5.96 -7.72 2.14
N SER A 67 6.74 -8.27 1.21
CA SER A 67 7.60 -9.41 1.57
C SER A 67 8.59 -8.98 2.67
N PRO A 68 9.00 -9.87 3.59
CA PRO A 68 9.90 -9.49 4.68
C PRO A 68 11.21 -8.85 4.22
N GLU A 69 11.79 -9.35 3.13
CA GLU A 69 13.00 -8.79 2.52
C GLU A 69 12.76 -7.36 1.99
N ARG A 70 11.62 -7.14 1.33
CA ARG A 70 11.28 -5.81 0.78
C ARG A 70 10.92 -4.81 1.87
N ALA A 71 10.26 -5.25 2.94
CA ALA A 71 10.03 -4.44 4.13
C ALA A 71 11.34 -4.00 4.77
N GLN A 72 12.30 -4.93 4.95
CA GLN A 72 13.61 -4.62 5.48
C GLN A 72 14.34 -3.57 4.62
N GLU A 73 14.36 -3.75 3.29
CA GLU A 73 14.98 -2.78 2.38
C GLU A 73 14.33 -1.39 2.46
N ALA A 74 13.00 -1.33 2.54
CA ALA A 74 12.27 -0.06 2.67
C ALA A 74 12.62 0.67 3.98
N ILE A 75 12.77 -0.08 5.08
CA ILE A 75 13.19 0.46 6.38
C ILE A 75 14.63 0.97 6.32
N GLU A 76 15.56 0.17 5.81
CA GLU A 76 16.98 0.54 5.70
C GLU A 76 17.20 1.78 4.83
N LYS A 77 16.35 1.97 3.82
CA LYS A 77 16.36 3.15 2.94
C LYS A 77 15.59 4.35 3.48
N GLY A 78 14.96 4.25 4.65
CA GLY A 78 14.24 5.34 5.30
C GLY A 78 12.87 5.65 4.71
N TRP A 79 12.25 4.72 3.97
CA TRP A 79 10.91 4.88 3.41
C TRP A 79 9.81 4.35 4.34
N ALA A 80 10.19 3.50 5.29
CA ALA A 80 9.25 2.79 6.13
C ALA A 80 9.75 2.63 7.57
N GLU A 81 8.82 2.36 8.47
CA GLU A 81 9.09 1.85 9.81
C GLU A 81 8.28 0.58 10.09
N PRO A 82 8.76 -0.33 10.95
CA PRO A 82 7.98 -1.50 11.34
C PRO A 82 6.63 -1.09 11.92
N HIS A 83 5.55 -1.78 11.53
CA HIS A 83 4.27 -1.58 12.20
C HIS A 83 4.43 -1.91 13.70
N PRO A 84 3.84 -1.14 14.63
CA PRO A 84 3.95 -1.39 16.07
C PRO A 84 3.55 -2.82 16.50
N MET A 85 2.68 -3.45 15.71
CA MET A 85 2.22 -4.83 15.91
C MET A 85 3.03 -5.91 15.16
N ALA A 86 3.94 -5.54 14.24
CA ALA A 86 4.66 -6.48 13.38
C ALA A 86 5.37 -7.58 14.19
N ALA A 87 6.12 -7.18 15.23
CA ALA A 87 6.85 -8.11 16.09
C ALA A 87 5.91 -9.02 16.89
N TYR A 88 4.80 -8.50 17.40
CA TYR A 88 3.82 -9.28 18.18
C TYR A 88 3.08 -10.31 17.33
N MET A 89 2.89 -10.02 16.04
CA MET A 89 2.21 -10.90 15.09
C MET A 89 3.16 -11.81 14.32
N GLY A 90 4.49 -11.65 14.48
CA GLY A 90 5.48 -12.36 13.67
C GLY A 90 5.43 -11.99 12.18
N ASN A 91 4.80 -10.87 11.82
CA ASN A 91 4.66 -10.41 10.45
C ASN A 91 5.60 -9.22 10.19
N LEU A 92 6.85 -9.54 9.84
CA LEU A 92 7.89 -8.55 9.56
C LEU A 92 7.66 -7.77 8.26
N GLY A 93 6.72 -8.21 7.41
CA GLY A 93 6.31 -7.50 6.21
C GLY A 93 5.39 -6.31 6.48
N MET A 94 4.79 -6.24 7.67
CA MET A 94 3.84 -5.19 8.04
C MET A 94 4.60 -3.92 8.43
N VAL A 95 4.47 -2.88 7.61
CA VAL A 95 5.19 -1.61 7.79
C VAL A 95 4.26 -0.41 7.65
N MET A 96 4.71 0.73 8.17
CA MET A 96 4.16 2.03 7.83
C MET A 96 5.09 2.71 6.81
N LEU A 97 4.55 3.21 5.71
CA LEU A 97 5.25 4.05 4.75
C LEU A 97 5.03 5.53 5.09
N TYR A 98 6.07 6.35 4.93
CA TYR A 98 5.98 7.79 5.17
C TYR A 98 5.18 8.52 4.09
N THR A 99 4.57 9.65 4.46
CA THR A 99 3.89 10.54 3.52
C THR A 99 4.88 11.07 2.48
N PRO A 100 4.66 10.87 1.17
CA PRO A 100 5.51 11.45 0.14
C PRO A 100 5.37 12.98 0.13
N LEU A 101 6.50 13.68 0.15
CA LEU A 101 6.55 15.14 0.16
C LEU A 101 6.56 15.74 -1.25
N ASP A 102 7.05 15.00 -2.23
CA ASP A 102 7.09 15.40 -3.64
C ASP A 102 6.78 14.23 -4.59
N MET A 103 6.79 14.51 -5.90
CA MET A 103 6.50 13.51 -6.93
C MET A 103 7.59 12.43 -7.05
N GLN A 104 8.83 12.71 -6.66
CA GLN A 104 9.91 11.73 -6.72
C GLN A 104 9.75 10.71 -5.58
N GLU A 105 9.47 11.20 -4.37
CA GLU A 105 9.12 10.35 -3.24
C GLU A 105 7.84 9.57 -3.52
N LEU A 106 6.83 10.19 -4.13
CA LEU A 106 5.60 9.51 -4.52
C LEU A 106 5.86 8.32 -5.44
N ASN A 107 6.79 8.43 -6.41
CA ASN A 107 7.13 7.30 -7.27
C ASN A 107 7.69 6.12 -6.47
N VAL A 108 8.49 6.39 -5.43
CA VAL A 108 9.05 5.35 -4.56
C VAL A 108 7.96 4.73 -3.68
N ILE A 109 7.16 5.56 -3.01
CA ILE A 109 6.05 5.11 -2.17
C ILE A 109 5.05 4.30 -2.98
N PHE A 110 4.70 4.76 -4.19
CA PHE A 110 3.78 4.05 -5.05
C PHE A 110 4.36 2.72 -5.54
N GLN A 111 5.67 2.66 -5.86
CA GLN A 111 6.32 1.39 -6.17
C GLN A 111 6.21 0.40 -4.99
N LEU A 112 6.37 0.85 -3.74
CA LEU A 112 6.18 -0.01 -2.57
C LEU A 112 4.71 -0.47 -2.41
N VAL A 113 3.74 0.37 -2.77
CA VAL A 113 2.32 -0.05 -2.82
C VAL A 113 2.11 -1.12 -3.90
N ILE A 114 2.74 -1.00 -5.08
CA ILE A 114 2.73 -2.04 -6.13
C ILE A 114 3.36 -3.34 -5.61
N ASP A 115 4.50 -3.25 -4.95
CA ASP A 115 5.20 -4.42 -4.41
C ASP A 115 4.35 -5.15 -3.36
N SER A 116 3.65 -4.39 -2.50
CA SER A 116 2.68 -4.93 -1.54
C SER A 116 1.50 -5.61 -2.23
N TYR A 117 0.92 -4.96 -3.23
CA TYR A 117 -0.18 -5.53 -4.01
C TYR A 117 0.22 -6.85 -4.70
N ASN A 118 1.37 -6.85 -5.37
CA ASN A 118 1.89 -8.04 -6.05
C ASN A 118 2.22 -9.16 -5.07
N PHE A 119 2.81 -8.83 -3.92
CA PHE A 119 3.06 -9.81 -2.86
C PHE A 119 1.74 -10.44 -2.38
N VAL A 120 0.76 -9.65 -1.98
CA VAL A 120 -0.51 -10.16 -1.44
C VAL A 120 -1.29 -10.98 -2.49
N THR A 121 -1.34 -10.53 -3.74
CA THR A 121 -2.19 -11.11 -4.79
C THR A 121 -1.49 -12.14 -5.66
N GLY A 122 -0.15 -12.21 -5.65
CA GLY A 122 0.63 -13.01 -6.59
C GLY A 122 0.65 -12.46 -8.02
N ARG A 123 0.16 -11.24 -8.25
CA ARG A 123 0.19 -10.58 -9.56
C ARG A 123 1.57 -10.01 -9.87
N ALA A 124 1.75 -9.61 -11.12
CA ALA A 124 2.96 -8.95 -11.62
C ALA A 124 2.60 -7.62 -12.31
N VAL A 125 1.95 -6.72 -11.58
CA VAL A 125 1.62 -5.37 -12.07
C VAL A 125 2.88 -4.50 -12.05
N ASN A 126 3.07 -3.69 -13.09
CA ASN A 126 4.15 -2.70 -13.15
C ASN A 126 3.60 -1.29 -12.82
N ALA A 127 4.32 -0.52 -12.00
CA ALA A 127 3.96 0.86 -11.66
C ALA A 127 3.88 1.77 -12.90
N ALA A 128 4.72 1.52 -13.90
CA ALA A 128 4.74 2.26 -15.16
C ALA A 128 3.41 2.14 -15.92
N ASP A 129 2.75 0.97 -15.87
CA ASP A 129 1.50 0.74 -16.58
C ASP A 129 0.36 1.54 -15.95
N ILE A 130 0.33 1.62 -14.61
CA ILE A 130 -0.69 2.38 -13.87
C ILE A 130 -0.47 3.90 -14.03
N THR A 131 0.78 4.34 -14.05
CA THR A 131 1.11 5.77 -14.23
C THR A 131 0.91 6.23 -15.69
N ALA A 132 1.11 5.35 -16.67
CA ALA A 132 0.97 5.67 -18.10
C ALA A 132 -0.48 5.61 -18.61
N ALA A 133 -1.31 4.70 -18.10
CA ALA A 133 -2.73 4.55 -18.49
C ALA A 133 -3.63 5.76 -18.17
N VAL A 134 -3.04 6.83 -17.63
CA VAL A 134 -3.71 8.04 -17.15
C VAL A 134 -3.30 9.28 -17.95
N LYS A 135 -2.39 9.15 -18.94
CA LYS A 135 -2.03 10.22 -19.88
C LYS A 135 -2.83 10.21 -21.18
N SER A 136 -3.85 9.36 -21.31
CA SER A 136 -4.75 9.28 -22.47
C SER A 136 -6.14 9.80 -22.16
#